data_AF-A0A1H6ZD03-F1
#
_entry.id   AF-A0A1H6ZD03-F1
#
_cell.length_a   1.000
_cell.length_b   1.000
_cell.length_c   1.000
_cell.angle_alpha   90.00
_cell.angle_beta   90.00
_cell.angle_gamma   90.00
#
_symmetry.space_group_name_H-M   'P 1'
#
loop_
_entity.id
_entity.type
_entity.pdbx_description
1 polymer ?
#
loop_
_entity_poly.entity_id
_entity_poly.type
_entity_poly.pdbx_seq_one_letter_code
_entity_poly.pdbx_strand_id
1 'polypeptide(L)'
;MSEFVIDPPRVSSLPVSGSAGRFPAGRVFCLGRNYYWGDTLNAVREVPAFFMKPATSVIDASGELDFPTQTEQFCHEIELVVAIGKDGFQITEQEALDHVWGYAAGLDLTRRDLQMAAKAVGNPWEPAKAFDGSAPITPILPASRNGHPRQGAIWLSVNGVERQRSDLESQIWSVSEVISQLSHSVSLRAGDLIMTGTPPGVAALDAGDVITGGVAGIGEFEVRIGSRRAD
;
A
#
# COMPACT_ATOMS: atom_id res chain seq x y z
N MET A 1 -7.00 -28.21 -15.25
CA MET A 1 -5.88 -27.26 -15.13
C MET A 1 -5.30 -27.09 -16.52
N SER A 2 -5.01 -25.86 -16.94
CA SER A 2 -4.37 -25.61 -18.23
C SER A 2 -2.95 -26.17 -18.22
N GLU A 3 -2.48 -26.67 -19.36
CA GLU A 3 -1.07 -27.02 -19.56
C GLU A 3 -0.31 -25.75 -19.95
N PHE A 4 0.74 -25.42 -19.18
CA PHE A 4 1.59 -24.27 -19.45
C PHE A 4 2.91 -24.73 -20.06
N VAL A 5 3.45 -23.96 -20.99
CA VAL A 5 4.74 -24.25 -21.67
C VAL A 5 5.97 -23.98 -20.79
N ILE A 6 5.76 -23.41 -19.60
CA ILE A 6 6.75 -23.16 -18.54
C ILE A 6 6.08 -23.40 -17.19
N ASP A 7 6.87 -23.60 -16.14
CA ASP A 7 6.35 -23.63 -14.78
C ASP A 7 5.72 -22.28 -14.42
N PRO A 8 4.43 -22.23 -14.03
CA PRO A 8 3.80 -20.98 -13.67
C PRO A 8 4.48 -20.40 -12.42
N PRO A 9 4.69 -19.07 -12.37
CA PRO A 9 5.28 -18.45 -11.20
C PRO A 9 4.39 -18.70 -9.98
N ARG A 10 5.01 -18.74 -8.79
CA ARG A 10 4.26 -18.82 -7.54
C ARG A 10 3.33 -17.61 -7.42
N VAL A 11 2.07 -17.86 -7.07
CA VAL A 11 1.09 -16.81 -6.81
C VAL A 11 1.56 -15.98 -5.61
N SER A 12 1.80 -14.69 -5.82
CA SER A 12 2.02 -13.73 -4.75
C SER A 12 0.84 -13.78 -3.78
N SER A 13 1.12 -13.83 -2.49
CA SER A 13 0.06 -13.95 -1.49
C SER A 13 0.53 -13.41 -0.14
N LEU A 14 -0.43 -12.98 0.69
CA LEU A 14 -0.17 -12.48 2.03
C LEU A 14 -0.67 -13.45 3.10
N PRO A 15 -0.01 -13.53 4.27
CA PRO A 15 -0.53 -14.26 5.41
C PRO A 15 -1.87 -13.67 5.86
N VAL A 16 -2.71 -14.49 6.49
CA VAL A 16 -3.96 -14.04 7.10
C VAL A 16 -3.83 -14.17 8.61
N SER A 17 -4.15 -13.09 9.33
CA SER A 17 -4.10 -13.08 10.79
C SER A 17 -4.99 -14.20 11.38
N GLY A 18 -4.42 -15.03 12.25
CA GLY A 18 -5.11 -16.16 12.88
C GLY A 18 -5.65 -17.21 11.90
N SER A 19 -4.96 -17.46 10.80
CA SER A 19 -5.26 -18.53 9.82
C SER A 19 -3.97 -19.10 9.23
N ALA A 20 -4.00 -20.37 8.83
CA ALA A 20 -2.93 -20.97 8.02
C ALA A 20 -3.09 -20.66 6.51
N GLY A 21 -4.26 -20.16 6.11
CA GLY A 21 -4.54 -19.75 4.73
C GLY A 21 -3.81 -18.46 4.36
N ARG A 22 -3.65 -18.24 3.06
CA ARG A 22 -3.07 -17.01 2.49
C ARG A 22 -4.06 -16.35 1.55
N PHE A 23 -4.02 -15.03 1.48
CA PHE A 23 -4.80 -14.24 0.53
C PHE A 23 -3.99 -14.08 -0.78
N PRO A 24 -4.48 -14.56 -1.94
CA PRO A 24 -3.77 -14.41 -3.20
C PRO A 24 -3.83 -12.95 -3.66
N ALA A 25 -2.67 -12.32 -3.84
CA ALA A 25 -2.58 -10.96 -4.34
C ALA A 25 -2.72 -10.95 -5.87
N GLY A 26 -3.71 -10.22 -6.36
CA GLY A 26 -3.97 -9.93 -7.77
C GLY A 26 -3.26 -8.63 -8.17
N ARG A 27 -4.01 -7.56 -8.42
CA ARG A 27 -3.41 -6.24 -8.71
C ARG A 27 -3.23 -5.44 -7.42
N VAL A 28 -2.26 -4.53 -7.41
CA VAL A 28 -2.09 -3.56 -6.31
C VAL A 28 -2.33 -2.17 -6.87
N PHE A 29 -3.40 -1.53 -6.43
CA PHE A 29 -3.72 -0.14 -6.72
C PHE A 29 -3.26 0.74 -5.57
N CYS A 30 -2.76 1.92 -5.88
CA CYS A 30 -2.24 2.85 -4.88
C CYS A 30 -2.80 4.25 -5.13
N LEU A 31 -3.17 4.95 -4.07
CA LEU A 31 -3.74 6.29 -4.13
C LEU A 31 -2.71 7.37 -3.80
N GLY A 32 -2.48 8.29 -4.72
CA GLY A 32 -1.66 9.47 -4.44
C GLY A 32 -2.40 10.51 -3.60
N ARG A 33 -1.75 11.02 -2.55
CA ARG A 33 -2.19 12.19 -1.74
C ARG A 33 -3.60 12.07 -1.15
N ASN A 34 -3.84 11.02 -0.37
CA ASN A 34 -5.13 10.84 0.31
C ASN A 34 -5.21 11.37 1.75
N TYR A 35 -4.25 12.21 2.16
CA TYR A 35 -4.25 12.91 3.45
C TYR A 35 -3.84 14.36 3.20
N TYR A 36 -4.31 15.29 4.03
CA TYR A 36 -3.92 16.70 3.95
C TYR A 36 -2.47 16.89 4.42
N TRP A 37 -1.69 17.67 3.66
CA TRP A 37 -0.29 17.97 3.97
C TRP A 37 -0.13 19.49 4.14
N GLY A 38 0.21 19.93 5.35
CA GLY A 38 0.30 21.37 5.67
C GLY A 38 -1.07 22.07 5.65
N ASP A 39 -1.10 23.35 5.28
CA ASP A 39 -2.30 24.20 5.32
C ASP A 39 -3.32 23.93 4.19
N THR A 40 -3.24 22.77 3.53
CA THR A 40 -4.14 22.37 2.44
C THR A 40 -5.55 21.96 2.90
N LEU A 41 -5.92 22.23 4.16
CA LEU A 41 -7.25 21.91 4.70
C LEU A 41 -8.41 22.51 3.88
N ASN A 42 -8.14 23.60 3.13
CA ASN A 42 -9.10 24.26 2.25
C ASN A 42 -8.88 23.95 0.75
N ALA A 43 -8.03 22.98 0.41
CA ALA A 43 -7.82 22.59 -0.98
C ALA A 43 -9.09 21.91 -1.53
N VAL A 44 -9.47 22.28 -2.75
CA VAL A 44 -10.56 21.61 -3.48
C VAL A 44 -10.21 20.12 -3.59
N ARG A 45 -11.19 19.27 -3.30
CA ARG A 45 -11.06 17.83 -3.40
C ARG A 45 -10.87 17.45 -4.88
N GLU A 46 -9.64 17.17 -5.28
CA GLU A 46 -9.30 16.73 -6.63
C GLU A 46 -9.53 15.24 -6.80
N VAL A 47 -9.84 14.82 -8.04
CA VAL A 47 -9.99 13.41 -8.42
C VAL A 47 -8.71 12.66 -8.01
N PRO A 48 -8.81 11.53 -7.29
CA PRO A 48 -7.65 10.82 -6.80
C PRO A 48 -6.84 10.26 -7.97
N ALA A 49 -5.52 10.46 -7.91
CA ALA A 49 -4.60 9.86 -8.86
C ALA A 49 -4.27 8.42 -8.41
N PHE A 50 -4.64 7.45 -9.25
CA PHE A 50 -4.27 6.06 -9.04
C PHE A 50 -3.01 5.71 -9.83
N PHE A 51 -2.16 4.90 -9.23
CA PHE A 51 -1.10 4.16 -9.91
C PHE A 51 -1.12 2.70 -9.43
N MET A 52 -0.26 1.86 -10.00
CA MET A 52 -0.25 0.43 -9.69
C MET A 52 1.14 -0.06 -9.33
N LYS A 53 1.17 -1.14 -8.55
CA LYS A 53 2.33 -2.02 -8.37
C LYS A 53 1.97 -3.43 -8.85
N PRO A 54 2.93 -4.20 -9.39
CA PRO A 54 2.68 -5.59 -9.77
C PRO A 54 2.47 -6.46 -8.52
N ALA A 55 1.69 -7.54 -8.64
CA ALA A 55 1.50 -8.51 -7.54
C ALA A 55 2.84 -9.02 -6.96
N THR A 56 3.86 -9.12 -7.81
CA THR A 56 5.20 -9.62 -7.48
C THR A 56 6.00 -8.67 -6.59
N SER A 57 5.59 -7.42 -6.42
CA SER A 57 6.23 -6.50 -5.46
C SER A 57 5.69 -6.64 -4.04
N VAL A 58 4.59 -7.38 -3.85
CA VAL A 58 4.00 -7.66 -2.54
C VAL A 58 4.86 -8.66 -1.79
N ILE A 59 5.38 -8.23 -0.64
CA ILE A 59 6.18 -9.05 0.26
C ILE A 59 5.67 -8.92 1.69
N ASP A 60 6.00 -9.89 2.55
CA ASP A 60 5.65 -9.83 3.96
C ASP A 60 6.44 -8.67 4.61
N ALA A 61 5.77 -7.76 5.32
CA ALA A 61 6.41 -6.67 6.07
C ALA A 61 7.09 -7.21 7.34
N SER A 62 8.16 -7.98 7.17
CA SER A 62 8.90 -8.60 8.27
C SER A 62 10.34 -8.86 7.89
N GLY A 63 11.24 -8.89 8.89
CA GLY A 63 12.64 -9.24 8.67
C GLY A 63 13.39 -8.12 7.98
N GLU A 64 14.05 -8.43 6.86
CA GLU A 64 14.90 -7.50 6.12
C GLU A 64 14.35 -7.23 4.73
N LEU A 65 14.26 -5.95 4.37
CA LEU A 65 13.85 -5.48 3.05
C LEU A 65 15.07 -5.03 2.26
N ASP A 66 15.13 -5.40 0.98
CA ASP A 66 16.22 -4.94 0.11
C ASP A 66 16.18 -3.42 -0.07
N PHE A 67 17.35 -2.78 0.05
CA PHE A 67 17.51 -1.41 -0.44
C PHE A 67 17.59 -1.45 -1.98
N PRO A 68 16.69 -0.78 -2.72
CA PRO A 68 16.60 -0.95 -4.17
C PRO A 68 17.77 -0.27 -4.90
N THR A 69 18.10 -0.80 -6.08
CA THR A 69 19.11 -0.19 -6.96
C THR A 69 18.56 1.05 -7.67
N GLN A 70 19.46 1.83 -8.29
CA GLN A 70 19.13 3.02 -9.11
C GLN A 70 18.37 4.12 -8.36
N THR A 71 18.61 4.29 -7.06
CA THR A 71 18.06 5.41 -6.30
C THR A 71 19.07 5.93 -5.29
N GLU A 72 19.09 7.25 -5.14
CA GLU A 72 19.74 7.96 -4.05
C GLU A 72 18.74 8.50 -3.02
N GLN A 73 17.43 8.36 -3.29
CA GLN A 73 16.36 8.82 -2.40
C GLN A 73 15.27 7.75 -2.26
N PHE A 74 15.53 6.77 -1.41
CA PHE A 74 14.58 5.72 -1.09
C PHE A 74 13.67 6.16 0.07
N CYS A 75 12.35 6.24 -0.13
CA CYS A 75 11.41 6.79 0.85
C CYS A 75 10.36 5.79 1.34
N HIS A 76 9.93 5.99 2.59
CA HIS A 76 8.79 5.29 3.19
C HIS A 76 7.47 6.05 3.03
N GLU A 77 6.38 5.31 2.88
CA GLU A 77 5.00 5.83 2.92
C GLU A 77 4.14 4.78 3.66
N ILE A 78 3.76 5.01 4.93
CA ILE A 78 2.84 4.11 5.66
C ILE A 78 1.42 4.28 5.14
N GLU A 79 0.74 3.17 4.83
CA GLU A 79 -0.62 3.18 4.30
C GLU A 79 -1.51 2.12 4.93
N LEU A 80 -2.81 2.40 4.99
CA LEU A 80 -3.83 1.37 5.13
C LEU A 80 -3.99 0.64 3.79
N VAL A 81 -3.95 -0.68 3.84
CA VAL A 81 -4.18 -1.57 2.70
C VAL A 81 -5.54 -2.25 2.86
N VAL A 82 -6.34 -2.20 1.80
CA VAL A 82 -7.65 -2.83 1.70
C VAL A 82 -7.56 -4.03 0.77
N ALA A 83 -8.00 -5.20 1.22
CA ALA A 83 -8.02 -6.42 0.42
C ALA A 83 -9.43 -6.69 -0.11
N ILE A 84 -9.58 -6.81 -1.44
CA ILE A 84 -10.87 -7.03 -2.10
C ILE A 84 -11.19 -8.53 -2.16
N GLY A 85 -12.38 -8.92 -1.68
CA GLY A 85 -12.84 -10.31 -1.65
C GLY A 85 -13.92 -10.65 -2.67
N LYS A 86 -14.49 -9.64 -3.34
CA LYS A 86 -15.60 -9.82 -4.27
C LYS A 86 -15.42 -8.93 -5.49
N ASP A 87 -15.57 -9.54 -6.67
CA ASP A 87 -15.55 -8.83 -7.94
C ASP A 87 -16.65 -7.77 -8.02
N GLY A 88 -16.38 -6.66 -8.73
CA GLY A 88 -17.39 -5.63 -8.99
C GLY A 88 -16.92 -4.59 -10.00
N PHE A 89 -17.87 -3.89 -10.61
CA PHE A 89 -17.65 -2.81 -11.56
C PHE A 89 -18.72 -1.76 -11.34
N GLN A 90 -18.36 -0.48 -11.38
CA GLN A 90 -19.28 0.63 -11.05
C GLN A 90 -19.98 0.42 -9.69
N ILE A 91 -19.22 -0.01 -8.70
CA ILE A 91 -19.69 -0.26 -7.34
C ILE A 91 -20.11 1.07 -6.72
N THR A 92 -21.28 1.12 -6.09
CA THR A 92 -21.72 2.30 -5.36
C THR A 92 -20.97 2.45 -4.03
N GLU A 93 -20.86 3.66 -3.49
CA GLU A 93 -20.20 3.88 -2.19
C GLU A 93 -20.86 3.09 -1.04
N GLN A 94 -22.18 2.89 -1.12
CA GLN A 94 -22.96 2.15 -0.13
C GLN A 94 -22.63 0.65 -0.14
N GLU A 95 -22.34 0.09 -1.31
CA GLU A 95 -22.00 -1.33 -1.49
C GLU A 95 -20.50 -1.60 -1.36
N ALA A 96 -19.66 -0.57 -1.44
CA ALA A 96 -18.21 -0.69 -1.53
C ALA A 96 -17.57 -1.57 -0.44
N LEU A 97 -18.03 -1.45 0.81
CA LEU A 97 -17.45 -2.21 1.93
C LEU A 97 -17.81 -3.70 1.89
N ASP A 98 -18.92 -4.08 1.23
CA ASP A 98 -19.30 -5.49 1.04
C ASP A 98 -18.33 -6.22 0.11
N HIS A 99 -17.49 -5.49 -0.62
CA HIS A 99 -16.43 -6.04 -1.46
C HIS A 99 -15.11 -6.23 -0.70
N VAL A 100 -14.99 -5.72 0.52
CA VAL A 100 -13.75 -5.80 1.31
C VAL A 100 -13.69 -7.12 2.07
N TRP A 101 -12.62 -7.86 1.84
CA TRP A 101 -12.30 -9.08 2.58
C TRP A 101 -11.62 -8.79 3.92
N GLY A 102 -10.74 -7.80 3.94
CA GLY A 102 -9.96 -7.46 5.14
C GLY A 102 -9.02 -6.29 4.93
N TYR A 103 -8.20 -6.04 5.96
CA TYR A 103 -7.32 -4.89 6.04
C TYR A 103 -5.92 -5.28 6.51
N ALA A 104 -4.92 -4.51 6.11
CA ALA A 104 -3.54 -4.63 6.56
C ALA A 104 -2.90 -3.24 6.67
N ALA A 105 -1.79 -3.14 7.41
CA ALA A 105 -0.84 -2.04 7.24
C ALA A 105 0.18 -2.40 6.16
N GLY A 106 0.62 -1.42 5.37
CA GLY A 106 1.63 -1.62 4.34
C GLY A 106 2.50 -0.39 4.08
N LEU A 107 3.60 -0.61 3.38
CA LEU A 107 4.56 0.41 2.98
C LEU A 107 4.51 0.62 1.46
N ASP A 108 4.19 1.83 1.01
CA ASP A 108 4.42 2.23 -0.38
C ASP A 108 5.85 2.78 -0.54
N LEU A 109 6.79 1.86 -0.71
CA LEU A 109 8.19 2.22 -0.88
C LEU A 109 8.41 2.89 -2.24
N THR A 110 9.23 3.94 -2.24
CA THR A 110 9.38 4.82 -3.40
C THR A 110 10.84 5.18 -3.65
N ARG A 111 11.28 5.05 -4.90
CA ARG A 111 12.52 5.70 -5.39
C ARG A 111 12.19 7.14 -5.77
N ARG A 112 12.26 8.04 -4.79
CA ARG A 112 11.69 9.40 -4.86
C ARG A 112 12.34 10.27 -5.92
N ASP A 113 13.65 10.16 -6.06
CA ASP A 113 14.42 10.81 -7.11
C ASP A 113 13.89 10.47 -8.51
N LEU A 114 13.64 9.19 -8.78
CA LEU A 114 13.03 8.74 -10.04
C LEU A 114 11.60 9.27 -10.20
N GLN A 115 10.82 9.30 -9.13
CA GLN A 115 9.45 9.82 -9.18
C GLN A 115 9.44 11.32 -9.54
N MET A 116 10.33 12.10 -8.92
CA MET A 116 10.43 13.54 -9.16
C MET A 116 10.91 13.83 -10.58
N ALA A 117 11.90 13.06 -11.07
CA ALA A 117 12.35 13.16 -12.45
C ALA A 117 11.21 12.83 -13.44
N ALA A 118 10.43 11.78 -13.19
CA ALA A 118 9.28 11.42 -14.03
C ALA A 118 8.20 12.51 -14.03
N LYS A 119 7.84 13.04 -12.85
CA LYS A 119 6.87 14.14 -12.70
C LYS A 119 7.28 15.40 -13.47
N ALA A 120 8.57 15.77 -13.45
CA ALA A 120 9.05 16.98 -14.10
C ALA A 120 8.84 17.00 -15.63
N VAL A 121 8.75 15.82 -16.26
CA VAL A 121 8.57 15.68 -17.70
C VAL A 121 7.26 14.97 -18.09
N GLY A 122 6.37 14.72 -17.13
CA GLY A 122 5.08 14.05 -17.37
C GLY A 122 5.20 12.56 -17.72
N ASN A 123 6.27 11.88 -17.29
CA ASN A 123 6.48 10.46 -17.57
C ASN A 123 5.78 9.53 -16.56
N PRO A 124 5.57 8.25 -16.94
CA PRO A 124 5.06 7.21 -16.04
C PRO A 124 5.96 6.98 -14.82
N TRP A 125 5.39 6.48 -13.71
CA TRP A 125 6.06 6.37 -12.40
C TRP A 125 6.57 4.96 -12.08
N GLU A 126 6.46 4.02 -13.00
CA GLU A 126 6.75 2.59 -12.81
C GLU A 126 8.18 2.35 -12.28
N PRO A 127 9.25 2.98 -12.81
CA PRO A 127 10.58 2.82 -12.23
C PRO A 127 10.63 3.28 -10.77
N ALA A 128 9.83 4.30 -10.40
CA ALA A 128 9.84 4.87 -9.06
C ALA A 128 8.96 4.12 -8.04
N LYS A 129 7.86 3.52 -8.49
CA LYS A 129 6.81 2.95 -7.62
C LYS A 129 6.64 1.43 -7.76
N ALA A 130 6.93 0.84 -8.92
CA ALA A 130 6.57 -0.54 -9.27
C ALA A 130 7.78 -1.51 -9.30
N PHE A 131 8.72 -1.34 -8.38
CA PHE A 131 9.95 -2.13 -8.31
C PHE A 131 9.82 -3.34 -7.35
N ASP A 132 10.81 -4.23 -7.40
CA ASP A 132 10.83 -5.44 -6.58
C ASP A 132 10.77 -5.09 -5.08
N GLY A 133 9.91 -5.79 -4.33
CA GLY A 133 9.73 -5.56 -2.90
C GLY A 133 9.17 -4.19 -2.52
N SER A 134 8.61 -3.43 -3.48
CA SER A 134 8.11 -2.07 -3.22
C SER A 134 6.78 -2.00 -2.45
N ALA A 135 6.15 -3.14 -2.11
CA ALA A 135 4.94 -3.20 -1.30
C ALA A 135 5.04 -4.23 -0.15
N PRO A 136 5.83 -3.95 0.91
CA PRO A 136 5.79 -4.71 2.15
C PRO A 136 4.43 -4.53 2.84
N ILE A 137 3.74 -5.63 3.15
CA ILE A 137 2.40 -5.61 3.75
C ILE A 137 2.32 -6.63 4.90
N THR A 138 1.65 -6.25 5.98
CA THR A 138 1.38 -7.10 7.16
C THR A 138 0.38 -8.22 6.85
N PRO A 139 0.22 -9.23 7.75
CA PRO A 139 -0.87 -10.19 7.62
C PRO A 139 -2.24 -9.49 7.53
N ILE A 140 -3.09 -9.95 6.62
CA ILE A 140 -4.42 -9.36 6.46
C ILE A 140 -5.32 -9.78 7.62
N LEU A 141 -5.90 -8.80 8.31
CA LEU A 141 -6.95 -8.97 9.29
C LEU A 141 -8.32 -9.04 8.58
N PRO A 142 -9.06 -10.16 8.69
CA PRO A 142 -10.37 -10.27 8.05
C PRO A 142 -11.37 -9.25 8.60
N ALA A 143 -12.11 -8.59 7.70
CA ALA A 143 -13.17 -7.64 8.08
C ALA A 143 -14.30 -8.33 8.86
N SER A 144 -14.50 -9.63 8.66
CA SER A 144 -15.45 -10.43 9.45
C SER A 144 -15.12 -10.52 10.95
N ARG A 145 -13.89 -10.19 11.36
CA ARG A 145 -13.47 -10.19 12.77
C ARG A 145 -13.60 -8.82 13.43
N ASN A 146 -13.20 -7.75 12.73
CA ASN A 146 -13.07 -6.41 13.32
C ASN A 146 -13.93 -5.34 12.61
N GLY A 147 -14.76 -5.73 11.64
CA GLY A 147 -15.56 -4.80 10.84
C GLY A 147 -14.70 -3.94 9.91
N HIS A 148 -15.23 -2.76 9.58
CA HIS A 148 -14.60 -1.77 8.70
C HIS A 148 -14.15 -0.56 9.54
N PRO A 149 -12.84 -0.42 9.84
CA PRO A 149 -12.35 0.66 10.68
C PRO A 149 -12.51 2.00 9.98
N ARG A 150 -13.09 2.98 10.68
CA ARG A 150 -13.22 4.38 10.21
C ARG A 150 -12.25 5.33 10.91
N GLN A 151 -11.73 4.90 12.05
CA GLN A 151 -10.80 5.65 12.89
C GLN A 151 -9.71 4.70 13.38
N GLY A 152 -8.57 5.24 13.77
CA GLY A 152 -7.44 4.48 14.29
C GLY A 152 -6.12 5.11 13.89
N ALA A 153 -5.17 5.15 14.83
CA ALA A 153 -3.86 5.71 14.56
C ALA A 153 -3.14 4.93 13.45
N ILE A 154 -2.70 5.64 12.43
CA ILE A 154 -1.74 5.18 11.43
C ILE A 154 -0.41 5.87 11.70
N TRP A 155 0.68 5.11 11.82
CA TRP A 155 1.95 5.65 12.29
C TRP A 155 3.16 4.88 11.77
N LEU A 156 4.31 5.57 11.73
CA LEU A 156 5.60 5.00 11.35
C LEU A 156 6.74 5.75 12.03
N SER A 157 7.69 4.98 12.56
CA SER A 157 8.94 5.46 13.15
C SER A 157 10.13 4.81 12.45
N VAL A 158 11.23 5.57 12.33
CA VAL A 158 12.52 5.10 11.82
C VAL A 158 13.54 5.25 12.93
N ASN A 159 14.20 4.15 13.32
CA ASN A 159 15.15 4.08 14.43
C ASN A 159 14.57 4.66 15.74
N GLY A 160 13.30 4.35 16.02
CA GLY A 160 12.58 4.84 17.20
C GLY A 160 12.14 6.31 17.15
N VAL A 161 12.42 7.03 16.06
CA VAL A 161 11.97 8.40 15.86
C VAL A 161 10.73 8.42 14.98
N GLU A 162 9.61 8.91 15.50
CA GLU A 162 8.37 9.05 14.74
C GLU A 162 8.56 9.96 13.53
N ARG A 163 8.18 9.46 12.36
CA ARG A 163 8.24 10.20 11.09
C ARG A 163 6.85 10.51 10.56
N GLN A 164 5.91 9.58 10.70
CA GLN A 164 4.54 9.76 10.23
C GLN A 164 3.56 9.40 11.33
N ARG A 165 2.51 10.21 11.51
CA ARG A 165 1.35 9.91 12.35
C ARG A 165 0.12 10.65 11.83
N SER A 166 -1.00 9.95 11.80
CA SER A 166 -2.34 10.49 11.55
C SER A 166 -3.40 9.53 12.11
N ASP A 167 -4.67 9.81 11.85
CA ASP A 167 -5.77 8.87 12.03
C ASP A 167 -6.42 8.52 10.68
N LEU A 168 -6.97 7.30 10.54
CA LEU A 168 -7.71 6.88 9.35
C LEU A 168 -8.89 7.81 9.00
N GLU A 169 -9.50 8.45 10.00
CA GLU A 169 -10.59 9.41 9.76
C GLU A 169 -10.14 10.64 8.96
N SER A 170 -8.82 10.90 8.93
CA SER A 170 -8.22 12.04 8.21
C SER A 170 -8.02 11.78 6.72
N GLN A 171 -8.44 10.63 6.20
CA GLN A 171 -8.40 10.36 4.77
C GLN A 171 -9.32 11.32 4.00
N ILE A 172 -8.79 11.94 2.95
CA ILE A 172 -9.56 12.84 2.07
C ILE A 172 -10.68 12.06 1.35
N TRP A 173 -10.36 10.85 0.90
CA TRP A 173 -11.28 9.88 0.31
C TRP A 173 -11.36 8.67 1.22
N SER A 174 -12.55 8.41 1.76
CA SER A 174 -12.81 7.22 2.57
C SER A 174 -12.62 5.95 1.74
N VAL A 175 -12.39 4.81 2.41
CA VAL A 175 -12.25 3.50 1.75
C VAL A 175 -13.41 3.21 0.77
N SER A 176 -14.65 3.51 1.16
CA SER A 176 -15.82 3.35 0.30
C SER A 176 -15.75 4.18 -0.99
N GLU A 177 -15.34 5.44 -0.87
CA GLU A 177 -15.22 6.35 -2.02
C GLU A 177 -14.06 5.96 -2.93
N VAL A 178 -12.95 5.48 -2.37
CA VAL A 178 -11.80 4.99 -3.15
C VAL A 178 -12.20 3.77 -3.97
N ILE A 179 -12.86 2.78 -3.35
CA ILE A 179 -13.35 1.56 -4.02
C ILE A 179 -14.35 1.93 -5.13
N SER A 180 -15.33 2.77 -4.81
CA SER A 180 -16.33 3.24 -5.76
C SER A 180 -15.66 3.87 -6.97
N GLN A 181 -14.81 4.89 -6.78
CA GLN A 181 -14.13 5.58 -7.89
C GLN A 181 -13.25 4.66 -8.72
N LEU A 182 -12.42 3.82 -8.08
CA LEU A 182 -11.56 2.89 -8.79
C LEU A 182 -12.38 1.91 -9.65
N SER A 183 -13.50 1.42 -9.10
CA SER A 183 -14.36 0.45 -9.77
C SER A 183 -15.07 1.00 -11.02
N HIS A 184 -15.15 2.32 -11.17
CA HIS A 184 -15.67 2.97 -12.39
C HIS A 184 -14.62 3.03 -13.51
N SER A 185 -13.33 2.95 -13.17
CA SER A 185 -12.23 2.89 -14.14
C SER A 185 -11.91 1.46 -14.57
N VAL A 186 -11.88 0.53 -13.61
CA VAL A 186 -11.57 -0.89 -13.86
C VAL A 186 -12.50 -1.78 -13.04
N SER A 187 -12.88 -2.95 -13.56
CA SER A 187 -13.56 -3.94 -12.72
C SER A 187 -12.61 -4.44 -11.63
N LEU A 188 -12.97 -4.25 -10.37
CA LEU A 188 -12.28 -4.84 -9.23
C LEU A 188 -12.48 -6.35 -9.21
N ARG A 189 -11.45 -7.06 -8.75
CA ARG A 189 -11.42 -8.53 -8.67
C ARG A 189 -11.04 -8.96 -7.26
N ALA A 190 -11.61 -10.08 -6.82
CA ALA A 190 -11.14 -10.75 -5.62
C ALA A 190 -9.63 -11.03 -5.74
N GLY A 191 -8.88 -10.61 -4.72
CA GLY A 191 -7.42 -10.64 -4.72
C GLY A 191 -6.78 -9.27 -4.96
N ASP A 192 -7.51 -8.28 -5.48
CA ASP A 192 -6.96 -6.92 -5.61
C ASP A 192 -6.67 -6.31 -4.22
N LEU A 193 -5.58 -5.55 -4.15
CA LEU A 193 -5.18 -4.76 -2.99
C LEU A 193 -5.26 -3.27 -3.33
N ILE A 194 -5.69 -2.45 -2.39
CA ILE A 194 -5.74 -1.00 -2.52
C ILE A 194 -4.96 -0.37 -1.38
N MET A 195 -3.84 0.29 -1.69
CA MET A 195 -3.09 1.13 -0.77
C MET A 195 -3.68 2.55 -0.82
N THR A 196 -4.17 3.03 0.31
CA THR A 196 -5.13 4.13 0.37
C THR A 196 -4.52 5.50 0.62
N GLY A 197 -3.23 5.66 0.36
CA GLY A 197 -2.46 6.88 0.56
C GLY A 197 -1.82 6.99 1.94
N THR A 198 -0.88 7.93 2.04
CA THR A 198 -0.02 8.10 3.22
C THR A 198 -0.17 9.48 3.88
N PRO A 199 -0.09 9.58 5.22
CA PRO A 199 -0.08 10.87 5.93
C PRO A 199 1.24 11.64 5.74
N PRO A 200 1.30 12.92 6.14
CA PRO A 200 2.53 13.71 6.10
C PRO A 200 3.70 13.07 6.84
N GLY A 201 4.93 13.45 6.49
CA GLY A 201 6.15 12.98 7.16
C GLY A 201 6.93 11.91 6.39
N VAL A 202 6.63 11.73 5.10
CA VAL A 202 7.41 10.90 4.18
C VAL A 202 8.86 11.40 4.12
N ALA A 203 9.81 10.50 4.38
CA ALA A 203 11.23 10.83 4.41
C ALA A 203 12.08 9.71 3.77
N ALA A 204 13.35 10.03 3.52
CA ALA A 204 14.33 9.06 3.05
C ALA A 204 14.69 8.04 4.15
N LEU A 205 15.07 6.86 3.69
CA LEU A 205 15.58 5.72 4.44
C LEU A 205 17.03 5.47 4.01
N ASP A 206 17.84 5.06 4.97
CA ASP A 206 19.21 4.62 4.75
C ASP A 206 19.35 3.10 4.97
N ALA A 207 20.40 2.53 4.39
CA ALA A 207 20.75 1.14 4.64
C ALA A 207 21.05 0.93 6.14
N GLY A 208 20.45 -0.09 6.74
CA GLY A 208 20.52 -0.39 8.17
C GLY A 208 19.42 0.23 9.02
N ASP A 209 18.60 1.13 8.48
CA ASP A 209 17.46 1.70 9.20
C ASP A 209 16.48 0.62 9.65
N VAL A 210 15.95 0.77 10.86
CA VAL A 210 14.85 -0.06 11.37
C VAL A 210 13.56 0.75 11.34
N ILE A 211 12.57 0.22 10.64
CA ILE A 211 11.26 0.83 10.50
C ILE A 211 10.28 0.03 11.37
N THR A 212 9.59 0.72 12.27
CA THR A 212 8.44 0.20 12.99
C THR A 212 7.21 1.02 12.62
N GLY A 213 6.08 0.39 12.38
CA GLY A 213 4.86 1.10 12.04
C GLY A 213 3.64 0.21 12.02
N GLY A 214 2.48 0.82 11.80
CA GLY A 214 1.24 0.07 11.72
C GLY A 214 -0.01 0.93 11.67
N VAL A 215 -1.14 0.22 11.69
CA VAL A 215 -2.48 0.79 11.82
C VAL A 215 -3.14 0.13 13.02
N ALA A 216 -3.56 0.95 13.99
CA ALA A 216 -4.12 0.51 15.25
C ALA A 216 -5.31 -0.44 15.06
N GLY A 217 -5.26 -1.60 15.73
CA GLY A 217 -6.31 -2.62 15.64
C GLY A 217 -6.32 -3.42 14.33
N ILE A 218 -5.38 -3.19 13.41
CA ILE A 218 -5.27 -3.90 12.12
C ILE A 218 -3.99 -4.73 12.07
N GLY A 219 -2.83 -4.07 12.16
CA GLY A 219 -1.54 -4.74 12.03
C GLY A 219 -0.37 -3.78 12.23
N GLU A 220 0.72 -4.32 12.75
CA GLU A 220 1.98 -3.63 13.00
C GLU A 220 3.12 -4.46 12.44
N PHE A 221 4.24 -3.81 12.13
CA PHE A 221 5.44 -4.44 11.62
C PHE A 221 6.69 -3.81 12.19
N GLU A 222 7.77 -4.59 12.14
CA GLU A 222 9.14 -4.16 12.30
C GLU A 222 9.95 -4.75 11.14
N VAL A 223 10.68 -3.90 10.43
CA VAL A 223 11.53 -4.31 9.30
C VAL A 223 12.86 -3.56 9.35
N ARG A 224 13.93 -4.22 8.91
CA ARG A 224 15.24 -3.60 8.69
C ARG A 224 15.44 -3.34 7.21
N ILE A 225 15.98 -2.18 6.87
CA ILE A 225 16.46 -1.91 5.51
C ILE A 225 17.84 -2.53 5.36
N GLY A 226 17.97 -3.46 4.43
CA GLY A 226 19.20 -4.17 4.13
C GLY A 226 20.27 -3.28 3.50
N SER A 227 21.40 -3.89 3.17
CA SER A 227 22.46 -3.21 2.42
C SER A 227 21.99 -2.84 1.01
N ARG A 228 22.54 -1.75 0.46
CA ARG A 228 22.45 -1.49 -0.99
C ARG A 228 22.96 -2.71 -1.72
N ARG A 229 22.15 -3.31 -2.61
CA ARG A 229 22.64 -4.37 -3.50
C ARG A 229 23.84 -3.82 -4.26
N ALA A 230 24.98 -4.48 -4.13
CA ALA A 230 26.12 -4.19 -4.99
C ALA A 230 25.76 -4.64 -6.41
N ASP A 231 26.07 -3.80 -7.40
CA ASP A 231 25.92 -4.13 -8.82
C ASP A 231 26.78 -5.34 -9.22
#